data_AF-A0A9E6EMB2-F1
#
_entry.id   AF-A0A9E6EMB2-F1
#
_cell.length_a   1.000
_cell.length_b   1.000
_cell.length_c   1.000
_cell.angle_alpha   90.00
_cell.angle_beta   90.00
_cell.angle_gamma   90.00
#
_symmetry.space_group_name_H-M   'P 1'
#
loop_
_entity.id
_entity.type
_entity.pdbx_description
1 polymer ?
#
loop_
_entity_poly.entity_id
_entity_poly.type
_entity_poly.pdbx_seq_one_letter_code
_entity_poly.pdbx_strand_id
1 'polypeptide(L)'
;MPRAIPWPLLVLCAFAPLHPASTQAFHYPFVDGSTLIGFRGTALSPGASGQAAVRGEGGRMRVHAHFGGLEPASRFGPGYLTYVLWAVSPQGRTVNLGEVSAVRGKAHVVAITPFPSFGLIVTAEPHFAVTRVSDALVLENQPVRGARPALEAVEARFGPGTSQGLEPGAPAPRDPTASPYVFQARNAVRIAQAEQAEAFAPAEYRAALEELGRMEAEKHLWGKQAVLAARRAVLQAEDARIAAGRQKEALLLARERETAE
;
A
#
# COMPACT_ATOMS: atom_id res chain seq x y z
N MET A 1 30.87 -39.42 -39.93
CA MET A 1 29.92 -39.48 -38.80
C MET A 1 29.87 -38.11 -38.14
N PRO A 2 28.76 -37.36 -38.20
CA PRO A 2 28.69 -36.02 -37.62
C PRO A 2 28.41 -36.11 -36.11
N ARG A 3 29.16 -35.33 -35.33
CA ARG A 3 29.03 -35.19 -33.87
C ARG A 3 27.77 -34.37 -33.54
N ALA A 4 26.92 -34.91 -32.67
CA ALA A 4 25.73 -34.23 -32.16
C ALA A 4 26.12 -33.04 -31.27
N ILE A 5 25.52 -31.88 -31.53
CA ILE A 5 25.63 -30.66 -30.72
C ILE A 5 24.55 -30.75 -29.64
N PRO A 6 24.87 -30.60 -28.34
CA PRO A 6 23.85 -30.63 -27.29
C PRO A 6 23.09 -29.29 -27.28
N TRP A 7 21.76 -29.37 -27.36
CA TRP A 7 20.87 -28.22 -27.25
C TRP A 7 20.82 -27.77 -25.77
N PRO A 8 20.79 -26.45 -25.47
CA PRO A 8 20.64 -26.01 -24.09
C PRO A 8 19.21 -26.28 -23.62
N LEU A 9 19.09 -26.88 -22.44
CA LEU A 9 17.83 -27.02 -21.71
C LEU A 9 17.30 -25.61 -21.40
N LEU A 10 16.28 -25.18 -22.15
CA LEU A 10 15.42 -24.08 -21.76
C LEU A 10 14.70 -24.48 -20.47
N VAL A 11 15.15 -23.92 -19.34
CA VAL A 11 14.37 -23.93 -18.10
C VAL A 11 13.13 -23.08 -18.38
N LEU A 12 12.01 -23.74 -18.69
CA LEU A 12 10.70 -23.13 -18.61
C LEU A 12 10.46 -22.75 -17.15
N CYS A 13 10.71 -21.49 -16.80
CA CYS A 13 10.08 -20.90 -15.62
C CYS A 13 8.57 -21.02 -15.84
N ALA A 14 7.92 -21.92 -15.10
CA ALA A 14 6.48 -21.96 -15.04
C ALA A 14 6.00 -20.61 -14.51
N PHE A 15 5.42 -19.78 -15.38
CA PHE A 15 4.62 -18.65 -14.97
C PHE A 15 3.37 -19.24 -14.29
N ALA A 16 3.42 -19.38 -12.96
CA ALA A 16 2.21 -19.54 -12.19
C ALA A 16 1.40 -18.26 -12.41
N PRO A 17 0.15 -18.32 -12.91
CA PRO A 17 -0.69 -17.14 -12.97
C PRO A 17 -0.88 -16.63 -11.54
N LEU A 18 -0.33 -15.45 -11.26
CA LEU A 18 -0.63 -14.72 -10.02
C LEU A 18 -2.12 -14.40 -10.06
N HIS A 19 -2.88 -15.05 -9.18
CA HIS A 19 -4.27 -14.68 -8.98
C HIS A 19 -4.29 -13.28 -8.36
N PRO A 20 -5.18 -12.38 -8.81
CA PRO A 20 -5.38 -11.11 -8.12
C PRO A 20 -5.69 -11.41 -6.65
N ALA A 21 -5.04 -10.70 -5.74
CA ALA A 21 -5.31 -10.86 -4.32
C ALA A 21 -6.81 -10.64 -4.06
N SER A 22 -7.40 -11.41 -3.14
CA SER A 22 -8.81 -11.28 -2.81
C SER A 22 -9.06 -11.18 -1.32
N THR A 23 -10.19 -10.59 -0.95
CA THR A 23 -10.65 -10.45 0.43
C THR A 23 -12.17 -10.52 0.48
N GLN A 24 -12.73 -10.68 1.69
CA GLN A 24 -14.17 -10.64 1.92
C GLN A 24 -14.64 -9.19 2.11
N ALA A 25 -15.51 -8.73 1.22
CA ALA A 25 -16.22 -7.47 1.38
C ALA A 25 -17.60 -7.71 2.01
N PHE A 26 -18.01 -6.76 2.85
CA PHE A 26 -19.27 -6.81 3.58
C PHE A 26 -20.07 -5.54 3.34
N HIS A 27 -21.40 -5.66 3.33
CA HIS A 27 -22.29 -4.50 3.38
C HIS A 27 -22.47 -4.07 4.84
N TYR A 28 -22.11 -2.83 5.17
CA TYR A 28 -22.26 -2.29 6.52
C TYR A 28 -23.54 -1.44 6.60
N PRO A 29 -24.53 -1.84 7.41
CA PRO A 29 -25.76 -1.09 7.51
C PRO A 29 -25.59 0.15 8.39
N PHE A 30 -26.37 1.19 8.09
CA PHE A 30 -26.47 2.41 8.90
C PHE A 30 -27.37 2.15 10.12
N VAL A 31 -26.82 1.47 11.11
CA VAL A 31 -27.51 1.14 12.37
C VAL A 31 -27.05 2.03 13.52
N ASP A 32 -27.88 2.13 14.55
CA ASP A 32 -27.47 2.67 15.84
C ASP A 32 -26.44 1.73 16.48
N GLY A 33 -25.17 2.14 16.46
CA GLY A 33 -24.04 1.38 17.01
C GLY A 33 -22.95 1.13 15.99
N SER A 34 -22.21 0.04 16.16
CA SER A 34 -21.14 -0.36 15.25
C SER A 34 -21.21 -1.84 14.94
N THR A 35 -20.92 -2.18 13.69
CA THR A 35 -20.68 -3.56 13.26
C THR A 35 -19.24 -3.93 13.59
N LEU A 36 -19.03 -5.06 14.27
CA LEU A 36 -17.69 -5.55 14.61
C LEU A 36 -17.19 -6.52 13.53
N ILE A 37 -15.95 -6.31 13.10
CA ILE A 37 -15.22 -7.19 12.19
C ILE A 37 -13.87 -7.55 12.79
N GLY A 38 -13.46 -8.81 12.66
CA GLY A 38 -12.16 -9.28 13.13
C GLY A 38 -11.11 -9.12 12.04
N PHE A 39 -9.84 -9.25 12.42
CA PHE A 39 -8.73 -9.44 11.50
C PHE A 39 -7.92 -10.67 11.90
N ARG A 40 -7.49 -11.41 10.90
CA ARG A 40 -6.61 -12.57 11.03
C ARG A 40 -5.32 -12.30 10.26
N GLY A 41 -4.19 -12.71 10.85
CA GLY A 41 -2.90 -12.71 10.18
C GLY A 41 -2.85 -13.70 9.02
N THR A 42 -2.21 -13.32 7.92
CA THR A 42 -1.97 -14.21 6.79
C THR A 42 -0.77 -15.14 7.05
N ALA A 43 -0.42 -15.98 6.07
CA ALA A 43 0.81 -16.78 6.11
C ALA A 43 2.09 -15.92 6.26
N LEU A 44 2.07 -14.66 5.81
CA LEU A 44 3.19 -13.73 5.96
C LEU A 44 3.35 -13.26 7.42
N SER A 45 2.26 -13.18 8.18
CA SER A 45 2.26 -12.72 9.57
C SER A 45 1.24 -13.46 10.44
N PRO A 46 1.43 -14.77 10.71
CA PRO A 46 0.42 -15.56 11.40
C PRO A 46 0.14 -15.12 12.85
N GLY A 47 1.10 -14.42 13.48
CA GLY A 47 0.97 -13.89 14.83
C GLY A 47 0.21 -12.57 14.93
N ALA A 48 -0.06 -11.91 13.80
CA ALA A 48 -0.80 -10.66 13.77
C ALA A 48 -2.31 -10.90 13.89
N SER A 49 -3.00 -10.00 14.58
CA SER A 49 -4.46 -10.04 14.71
C SER A 49 -5.03 -8.64 14.93
N GLY A 50 -6.35 -8.52 14.88
CA GLY A 50 -7.00 -7.25 15.16
C GLY A 50 -8.51 -7.32 15.16
N GLN A 51 -9.12 -6.17 15.36
CA GLN A 51 -10.55 -5.95 15.33
C GLN A 51 -10.85 -4.54 14.85
N ALA A 52 -11.97 -4.35 14.17
CA ALA A 52 -12.50 -3.02 13.87
C ALA A 52 -13.99 -2.91 14.21
N ALA A 53 -14.37 -1.72 14.63
CA ALA A 53 -15.74 -1.27 14.74
C ALA A 53 -16.05 -0.34 13.55
N VAL A 54 -17.08 -0.69 12.78
CA VAL A 54 -17.52 0.06 11.61
C VAL A 54 -18.89 0.67 11.89
N ARG A 55 -19.02 1.98 11.74
CA ARG A 55 -20.26 2.73 12.02
C ARG A 55 -20.61 3.65 10.86
N GLY A 56 -21.88 3.65 10.46
CA GLY A 56 -22.41 4.65 9.53
C GLY A 56 -22.58 6.01 10.20
N GLU A 57 -21.98 7.06 9.63
CA GLU A 57 -22.07 8.46 10.10
C GLU A 57 -22.11 9.41 8.91
N GLY A 58 -23.17 10.24 8.81
CA GLY A 58 -23.27 11.28 7.77
C GLY A 58 -23.12 10.77 6.33
N GLY A 59 -23.68 9.60 6.02
CA GLY A 59 -23.58 8.97 4.70
C GLY A 59 -22.23 8.33 4.38
N ARG A 60 -21.32 8.22 5.36
CA ARG A 60 -20.01 7.58 5.23
C ARG A 60 -19.83 6.50 6.29
N MET A 61 -18.80 5.68 6.16
CA MET A 61 -18.45 4.64 7.12
C MET A 61 -17.22 5.05 7.90
N ARG A 62 -17.36 5.19 9.21
CA ARG A 62 -16.27 5.40 10.16
C ARG A 62 -15.72 4.06 10.62
N VAL A 63 -14.41 3.88 10.54
CA VAL A 63 -13.70 2.66 10.91
C VAL A 63 -12.79 2.98 12.08
N HIS A 64 -12.95 2.24 13.18
CA HIS A 64 -12.06 2.26 14.35
C HIS A 64 -11.39 0.90 14.46
N ALA A 65 -10.11 0.81 14.12
CA ALA A 65 -9.37 -0.45 14.05
C ALA A 65 -8.25 -0.52 15.09
N HIS A 66 -8.09 -1.68 15.72
CA HIS A 66 -7.02 -2.01 16.65
C HIS A 66 -6.31 -3.27 16.20
N PHE A 67 -4.98 -3.25 16.26
CA PHE A 67 -4.14 -4.36 15.82
C PHE A 67 -3.12 -4.75 16.89
N GLY A 68 -2.74 -6.02 16.88
CA GLY A 68 -1.76 -6.63 17.77
C GLY A 68 -0.87 -7.64 17.03
N GLY A 69 0.27 -7.98 17.62
CA GLY A 69 1.21 -8.95 17.03
C GLY A 69 1.90 -8.47 15.76
N LEU A 70 1.92 -7.16 15.51
CA LEU A 70 2.59 -6.58 14.35
C LEU A 70 4.11 -6.52 14.57
N GLU A 71 4.85 -7.25 13.75
CA GLU A 71 6.31 -7.13 13.69
C GLU A 71 6.72 -5.84 12.95
N PRO A 72 8.01 -5.47 12.92
CA PRO A 72 8.45 -4.37 12.07
C PRO A 72 8.20 -4.68 10.58
N ALA A 73 7.63 -3.73 9.84
CA ALA A 73 7.32 -3.90 8.41
C ALA A 73 8.54 -4.33 7.56
N SER A 74 9.75 -3.94 7.96
CA SER A 74 11.00 -4.34 7.29
C SER A 74 11.28 -5.84 7.29
N ARG A 75 10.54 -6.65 8.06
CA ARG A 75 10.59 -8.12 7.99
C ARG A 75 10.20 -8.63 6.60
N PHE A 76 9.33 -7.92 5.88
CA PHE A 76 8.88 -8.30 4.54
C PHE A 76 9.86 -7.92 3.43
N GLY A 77 10.93 -7.21 3.78
CA GLY A 77 11.93 -6.72 2.84
C GLY A 77 12.40 -5.33 3.23
N PRO A 78 13.62 -4.96 2.80
CA PRO A 78 14.25 -3.72 3.23
C PRO A 78 13.45 -2.45 2.87
N GLY A 79 12.68 -2.52 1.79
CA GLY A 79 11.93 -1.38 1.28
C GLY A 79 10.53 -1.20 1.86
N TYR A 80 10.07 -2.11 2.72
CA TYR A 80 8.84 -1.93 3.50
C TYR A 80 9.13 -1.17 4.79
N LEU A 81 8.48 -0.03 4.96
CA LEU A 81 8.76 0.91 6.05
C LEU A 81 7.58 1.12 6.98
N THR A 82 6.37 0.79 6.54
CA THR A 82 5.16 0.95 7.35
C THR A 82 4.06 -0.04 6.96
N TYR A 83 2.94 0.02 7.65
CA TYR A 83 1.71 -0.68 7.31
C TYR A 83 0.64 0.33 6.92
N VAL A 84 -0.27 -0.06 6.03
CA VAL A 84 -1.42 0.76 5.63
C VAL A 84 -2.69 -0.06 5.73
N LEU A 85 -3.73 0.54 6.32
CA LEU A 85 -5.08 -0.02 6.32
C LEU A 85 -5.78 0.41 5.02
N TRP A 86 -6.44 -0.52 4.36
CA TRP A 86 -7.19 -0.26 3.13
C TRP A 86 -8.64 -0.69 3.25
N ALA A 87 -9.52 0.05 2.59
CA ALA A 87 -10.86 -0.43 2.23
C ALA A 87 -10.85 -0.92 0.77
N VAL A 88 -11.44 -2.09 0.53
CA VAL A 88 -11.56 -2.70 -0.80
C VAL A 88 -13.05 -2.87 -1.14
N SER A 89 -13.55 -2.17 -2.16
CA SER A 89 -14.95 -2.35 -2.59
C SER A 89 -15.15 -3.72 -3.28
N PRO A 90 -16.38 -4.25 -3.37
CA PRO A 90 -16.65 -5.48 -4.13
C PRO A 90 -16.19 -5.43 -5.59
N GLN A 91 -16.12 -4.23 -6.18
CA GLN A 91 -15.63 -4.00 -7.55
C GLN A 91 -14.10 -3.90 -7.65
N GLY A 92 -13.38 -4.13 -6.54
CA GLY A 92 -11.92 -4.08 -6.49
C GLY A 92 -11.31 -2.68 -6.33
N ARG A 93 -12.13 -1.65 -6.10
CA ARG A 93 -11.62 -0.30 -5.83
C ARG A 93 -10.99 -0.25 -4.45
N THR A 94 -9.78 0.28 -4.34
CA THR A 94 -9.09 0.40 -3.06
C THR A 94 -9.01 1.86 -2.59
N VAL A 95 -9.08 2.05 -1.29
CA VAL A 95 -8.91 3.36 -0.63
C VAL A 95 -7.96 3.18 0.54
N ASN A 96 -6.87 3.96 0.54
CA ASN A 96 -5.95 4.05 1.66
C ASN A 96 -6.65 4.76 2.83
N LEU A 97 -6.83 4.04 3.95
CA LEU A 97 -7.47 4.53 5.17
C LEU A 97 -6.48 5.10 6.19
N GLY A 98 -5.18 5.03 5.89
CA GLY A 98 -4.13 5.60 6.71
C GLY A 98 -3.12 4.59 7.22
N GLU A 99 -2.05 5.15 7.78
CA GLU A 99 -0.92 4.41 8.31
C GLU A 99 -1.27 3.66 9.60
N VAL A 100 -0.85 2.39 9.67
CA VAL A 100 -0.95 1.55 10.86
C VAL A 100 0.41 1.58 11.57
N SER A 101 0.68 2.68 12.29
CA SER A 101 1.95 2.86 13.00
C SER A 101 2.03 1.97 14.26
N ALA A 102 2.71 0.83 14.13
CA ALA A 102 2.86 -0.12 15.23
C ALA A 102 3.90 0.34 16.27
N VAL A 103 3.50 0.37 17.55
CA VAL A 103 4.39 0.62 18.69
C VAL A 103 4.31 -0.60 19.61
N ARG A 104 5.44 -1.30 19.79
CA ARG A 104 5.50 -2.57 20.54
C ARG A 104 4.46 -3.59 20.05
N GLY A 105 4.33 -3.69 18.73
CA GLY A 105 3.42 -4.59 18.02
C GLY A 105 1.92 -4.29 18.16
N LYS A 106 1.55 -3.11 18.68
CA LYS A 106 0.16 -2.64 18.77
C LYS A 106 -0.03 -1.39 17.93
N ALA A 107 -1.18 -1.26 17.28
CA ALA A 107 -1.54 -0.09 16.50
C ALA A 107 -3.04 0.24 16.62
N HIS A 108 -3.39 1.50 16.36
CA HIS A 108 -4.75 1.98 16.34
C HIS A 108 -4.93 2.98 15.18
N VAL A 109 -6.02 2.84 14.43
CA VAL A 109 -6.36 3.70 13.29
C VAL A 109 -7.83 4.09 13.36
N VAL A 110 -8.12 5.36 13.12
CA VAL A 110 -9.47 5.89 12.93
C VAL A 110 -9.54 6.50 11.53
N ALA A 111 -10.46 6.03 10.71
CA ALA A 111 -10.59 6.43 9.32
C ALA A 111 -12.06 6.57 8.90
N ILE A 112 -12.28 7.21 7.76
CA ILE A 112 -13.60 7.33 7.14
C ILE A 112 -13.49 6.89 5.69
N THR A 113 -14.44 6.10 5.20
CA THR A 113 -14.55 5.70 3.80
C THR A 113 -15.94 6.04 3.25
N PRO A 114 -16.04 6.44 1.97
CA PRO A 114 -17.33 6.62 1.30
C PRO A 114 -17.97 5.30 0.88
N PHE A 115 -17.27 4.17 0.97
CA PHE A 115 -17.82 2.88 0.56
C PHE A 115 -18.84 2.36 1.57
N PRO A 116 -20.10 2.07 1.16
CA PRO A 116 -21.07 1.41 2.04
C PRO A 116 -20.80 -0.10 2.16
N SER A 117 -20.14 -0.68 1.16
CA SER A 117 -19.74 -2.09 1.13
C SER A 117 -18.26 -2.19 0.84
N PHE A 118 -17.50 -2.85 1.72
CA PHE A 118 -16.05 -3.01 1.58
C PHE A 118 -15.48 -4.15 2.44
N GLY A 119 -14.34 -4.68 2.02
CA GLY A 119 -13.43 -5.47 2.84
C GLY A 119 -12.36 -4.57 3.44
N LEU A 120 -11.72 -5.02 4.51
CA LEU A 120 -10.59 -4.33 5.14
C LEU A 120 -9.36 -5.21 5.10
N ILE A 121 -8.23 -4.65 4.70
CA ILE A 121 -6.94 -5.34 4.67
C ILE A 121 -5.85 -4.45 5.24
N VAL A 122 -4.77 -5.06 5.74
CA VAL A 122 -3.53 -4.35 6.08
C VAL A 122 -2.40 -4.92 5.26
N THR A 123 -1.64 -4.05 4.60
CA THR A 123 -0.47 -4.41 3.82
C THR A 123 0.78 -3.74 4.36
N ALA A 124 1.94 -4.35 4.14
CA ALA A 124 3.22 -3.68 4.32
C ALA A 124 3.48 -2.76 3.12
N GLU A 125 3.90 -1.53 3.38
CA GLU A 125 4.04 -0.51 2.34
C GLU A 125 5.38 0.24 2.45
N PRO A 126 5.88 0.77 1.33
CA PRO A 126 7.12 1.53 1.32
C PRO A 126 7.01 2.91 1.98
N HIS A 127 5.81 3.47 2.03
CA HIS A 127 5.47 4.72 2.72
C HIS A 127 3.95 4.84 2.89
N PHE A 128 3.49 5.72 3.78
CA PHE A 128 2.07 5.82 4.16
C PHE A 128 1.15 6.33 3.04
N ALA A 129 1.69 7.10 2.08
CA ALA A 129 0.89 7.81 1.08
C ALA A 129 0.58 7.01 -0.18
N VAL A 130 0.95 5.72 -0.23
CA VAL A 130 0.74 4.89 -1.43
C VAL A 130 -0.72 4.92 -1.89
N THR A 131 -0.89 4.97 -3.21
CA THR A 131 -2.21 4.93 -3.89
C THR A 131 -2.53 3.57 -4.51
N ARG A 132 -1.60 2.61 -4.44
CA ARG A 132 -1.80 1.22 -4.84
C ARG A 132 -1.39 0.30 -3.71
N VAL A 133 -2.14 -0.78 -3.57
CA VAL A 133 -1.88 -1.83 -2.57
C VAL A 133 -0.68 -2.66 -3.03
N SER A 134 0.22 -3.01 -2.11
CA SER A 134 1.31 -3.95 -2.37
C SER A 134 0.86 -5.42 -2.25
N ASP A 135 1.71 -6.34 -2.71
CA ASP A 135 1.46 -7.78 -2.58
C ASP A 135 1.75 -8.33 -1.17
N ALA A 136 2.29 -7.51 -0.27
CA ALA A 136 2.62 -7.89 1.10
C ALA A 136 1.38 -7.80 2.02
N LEU A 137 0.40 -8.67 1.79
CA LEU A 137 -0.83 -8.76 2.58
C LEU A 137 -0.56 -9.36 3.97
N VAL A 138 -0.75 -8.57 5.03
CA VAL A 138 -0.41 -8.92 6.42
C VAL A 138 -1.63 -9.37 7.21
N LEU A 139 -2.73 -8.63 7.08
CA LEU A 139 -4.00 -8.92 7.75
C LEU A 139 -5.15 -8.86 6.75
N GLU A 140 -6.08 -9.81 6.87
CA GLU A 140 -7.35 -9.84 6.17
C GLU A 140 -8.50 -9.80 7.18
N ASN A 141 -9.61 -9.16 6.82
CA ASN A 141 -10.78 -9.10 7.67
C ASN A 141 -11.55 -10.42 7.67
N GLN A 142 -12.22 -10.69 8.78
CA GLN A 142 -13.05 -11.88 8.95
C GLN A 142 -14.31 -11.56 9.79
N PRO A 143 -15.45 -12.21 9.52
CA PRO A 143 -16.64 -12.06 10.34
C PRO A 143 -16.35 -12.45 11.80
N VAL A 144 -16.85 -11.65 12.74
CA VAL A 144 -16.85 -12.07 14.15
C VAL A 144 -18.02 -13.01 14.38
N ARG A 145 -17.76 -14.20 14.92
CA ARG A 145 -18.79 -15.21 15.19
C ARG A 145 -19.83 -14.62 16.16
N GLY A 146 -21.10 -14.67 15.78
CA GLY A 146 -22.21 -14.13 16.58
C GLY A 146 -22.36 -12.61 16.54
N ALA A 147 -21.60 -11.90 15.70
CA ALA A 147 -21.82 -10.48 15.46
C ALA A 147 -23.23 -10.22 14.92
N ARG A 148 -23.81 -9.11 15.37
CA ARG A 148 -25.09 -8.59 14.87
C ARG A 148 -24.84 -7.20 14.28
N PRO A 149 -25.33 -6.92 13.06
CA PRO A 149 -26.02 -7.83 12.14
C PRO A 149 -25.08 -8.90 11.57
N ALA A 150 -25.64 -10.01 11.09
CA ALA A 150 -24.89 -10.99 10.31
C ALA A 150 -24.45 -10.33 9.00
N LEU A 151 -23.21 -10.54 8.59
CA LEU A 151 -22.65 -9.98 7.38
C LEU A 151 -22.57 -11.04 6.29
N GLU A 152 -23.10 -10.72 5.11
CA GLU A 152 -22.91 -11.52 3.91
C GLU A 152 -21.60 -11.11 3.23
N ALA A 153 -20.74 -12.11 2.98
CA ALA A 153 -19.45 -11.91 2.34
C ALA A 153 -19.59 -11.96 0.81
N VAL A 154 -18.98 -11.01 0.12
CA VAL A 154 -18.74 -11.06 -1.33
C VAL A 154 -17.23 -11.05 -1.55
N GLU A 155 -16.73 -11.90 -2.45
CA GLU A 155 -15.32 -11.86 -2.84
C GLU A 155 -15.01 -10.53 -3.55
N ALA A 156 -14.02 -9.81 -3.05
CA ALA A 156 -13.49 -8.60 -3.67
C ALA A 156 -12.05 -8.87 -4.12
N ARG A 157 -11.79 -8.74 -5.42
CA ARG A 157 -10.46 -8.91 -6.00
C ARG A 157 -9.78 -7.55 -6.16
N PHE A 158 -8.53 -7.45 -5.77
CA PHE A 158 -7.75 -6.22 -5.78
C PHE A 158 -6.29 -6.50 -6.17
N GLY A 159 -5.53 -5.43 -6.32
CA GLY A 159 -4.15 -5.49 -6.80
C GLY A 159 -4.08 -5.43 -8.32
N PRO A 160 -2.91 -5.09 -8.87
CA PRO A 160 -2.75 -4.95 -10.30
C PRO A 160 -2.84 -6.34 -10.95
N GLY A 161 -3.64 -6.48 -12.01
CA GLY A 161 -3.69 -7.70 -12.84
C GLY A 161 -2.38 -7.99 -13.59
N THR A 162 -1.35 -7.19 -13.35
CA THR A 162 0.02 -7.33 -13.88
C THR A 162 1.01 -7.04 -12.76
N SER A 163 2.03 -7.89 -12.66
CA SER A 163 3.08 -7.93 -11.64
C SER A 163 4.02 -6.71 -11.66
N GLN A 164 3.49 -5.52 -11.39
CA GLN A 164 4.28 -4.36 -11.00
C GLN A 164 3.87 -3.97 -9.58
N GLY A 165 4.24 -4.84 -8.64
CA GLY A 165 4.40 -4.42 -7.25
C GLY A 165 5.34 -3.22 -7.20
N LEU A 166 5.11 -2.32 -6.24
CA LEU A 166 6.13 -1.35 -5.87
C LEU A 166 7.29 -2.19 -5.35
N GLU A 167 8.32 -2.41 -6.18
CA GLU A 167 9.56 -3.06 -5.77
C GLU A 167 10.52 -1.97 -5.28
N PRO A 168 10.53 -1.70 -3.98
CA PRO A 168 11.48 -0.76 -3.45
C PRO A 168 12.89 -1.38 -3.59
N GLY A 169 13.68 -0.84 -4.53
CA GLY A 169 15.13 -1.03 -4.57
C GLY A 169 15.83 -0.76 -3.22
N ALA A 170 17.15 -0.95 -3.17
CA ALA A 170 17.92 -0.93 -1.92
C ALA A 170 17.57 0.28 -1.01
N PRO A 171 17.33 0.05 0.29
CA PRO A 171 16.81 1.08 1.19
C PRO A 171 17.91 2.11 1.50
N ALA A 172 17.51 3.34 1.78
CA ALA A 172 18.45 4.32 2.32
C ALA A 172 18.98 3.85 3.69
N PRO A 173 20.25 4.12 4.05
CA PRO A 173 20.79 3.81 5.36
C PRO A 173 19.91 4.34 6.49
N ARG A 174 19.63 3.51 7.50
CA ARG A 174 18.79 3.86 8.65
C ARG A 174 19.62 4.53 9.74
N ASP A 175 19.28 5.76 10.05
CA ASP A 175 19.63 6.42 11.31
C ASP A 175 18.56 6.09 12.38
N PRO A 176 18.89 5.30 13.41
CA PRO A 176 17.91 4.88 14.42
C PRO A 176 17.35 6.04 15.25
N THR A 177 17.97 7.22 15.20
CA THR A 177 17.50 8.41 15.94
C THR A 177 16.52 9.27 15.14
N ALA A 178 16.48 9.08 13.82
CA ALA A 178 15.58 9.81 12.94
C ALA A 178 14.16 9.24 12.99
N SER A 179 13.19 10.13 12.79
CA SER A 179 11.78 9.78 12.66
C SER A 179 11.57 8.78 11.52
N PRO A 180 10.69 7.77 11.68
CA PRO A 180 10.34 6.82 10.61
C PRO A 180 9.93 7.50 9.30
N TYR A 181 9.31 8.69 9.39
CA TYR A 181 8.87 9.45 8.24
C TYR A 181 10.02 9.98 7.37
N VAL A 182 11.20 10.25 7.95
CA VAL A 182 12.39 10.65 7.19
C VAL A 182 12.80 9.54 6.23
N PHE A 183 12.73 8.28 6.67
CA PHE A 183 13.00 7.13 5.81
C PHE A 183 11.93 6.94 4.75
N GLN A 184 10.66 7.13 5.11
CA GLN A 184 9.56 7.08 4.14
C GLN A 184 9.72 8.16 3.06
N ALA A 185 10.13 9.39 3.41
CA ALA A 185 10.37 10.47 2.45
C ALA A 185 11.47 10.13 1.45
N ARG A 186 12.63 9.67 1.93
CA ARG A 186 13.73 9.20 1.07
C ARG A 186 13.30 8.07 0.15
N ASN A 187 12.58 7.10 0.70
CA ASN A 187 12.12 5.94 -0.04
C ASN A 187 11.09 6.31 -1.12
N ALA A 188 10.16 7.22 -0.81
CA ALA A 188 9.17 7.71 -1.76
C ALA A 188 9.83 8.40 -2.98
N VAL A 189 10.81 9.29 -2.76
CA VAL A 189 11.57 9.93 -3.86
C VAL A 189 12.32 8.90 -4.70
N ARG A 190 12.97 7.92 -4.05
CA ARG A 190 13.67 6.83 -4.76
C ARG A 190 12.72 5.98 -5.61
N ILE A 191 11.51 5.73 -5.11
CA ILE A 191 10.47 5.01 -5.88
C ILE A 191 10.00 5.85 -7.06
N ALA A 192 9.73 7.15 -6.86
CA ALA A 192 9.37 8.05 -7.96
C ALA A 192 10.46 8.06 -9.04
N GLN A 193 11.73 8.08 -8.65
CA GLN A 193 12.86 7.99 -9.57
C GLN A 193 12.92 6.65 -10.32
N ALA A 194 12.77 5.52 -9.62
CA ALA A 194 12.75 4.19 -10.22
C ALA A 194 11.59 4.04 -11.23
N GLU A 195 10.48 4.70 -10.95
CA GLU A 195 9.32 4.84 -11.85
C GLU A 195 9.51 5.92 -12.91
N GLN A 196 10.73 6.40 -13.14
CA GLN A 196 11.10 7.35 -14.19
C GLN A 196 10.34 8.69 -14.11
N ALA A 197 9.98 9.13 -12.90
CA ALA A 197 9.29 10.41 -12.73
C ALA A 197 10.11 11.61 -13.22
N GLU A 198 11.44 11.51 -13.21
CA GLU A 198 12.31 12.52 -13.82
C GLU A 198 12.04 12.74 -15.31
N ALA A 199 11.72 11.67 -16.05
CA ALA A 199 11.46 11.75 -17.49
C ALA A 199 9.98 12.06 -17.82
N PHE A 200 9.04 11.54 -17.03
CA PHE A 200 7.61 11.59 -17.34
C PHE A 200 6.81 12.59 -16.49
N ALA A 201 7.38 13.12 -15.42
CA ALA A 201 6.80 14.14 -14.53
C ALA A 201 7.89 15.04 -13.91
N PRO A 202 8.72 15.72 -14.73
CA PRO A 202 9.91 16.43 -14.25
C PRO A 202 9.59 17.58 -13.27
N ALA A 203 8.44 18.24 -13.44
CA ALA A 203 8.05 19.35 -12.58
C ALA A 203 7.72 18.86 -11.16
N GLU A 204 6.90 17.81 -11.07
CA GLU A 204 6.51 17.17 -9.83
C GLU A 204 7.71 16.49 -9.14
N TYR A 205 8.54 15.80 -9.92
CA TYR A 205 9.73 15.14 -9.38
C TYR A 205 10.73 16.15 -8.79
N ARG A 206 10.93 17.30 -9.45
CA ARG A 206 11.74 18.40 -8.90
C ARG A 206 11.15 18.98 -7.62
N ALA A 207 9.83 19.17 -7.55
CA ALA A 207 9.17 19.62 -6.32
C ALA A 207 9.38 18.64 -5.15
N ALA A 208 9.36 17.33 -5.44
CA ALA A 208 9.66 16.29 -4.45
C ALA A 208 11.12 16.36 -3.96
N LEU A 209 12.09 16.57 -4.87
CA LEU A 209 13.50 16.74 -4.52
C LEU A 209 13.75 18.00 -3.68
N GLU A 210 13.09 19.11 -4.00
CA GLU A 210 13.19 20.35 -3.23
C GLU A 210 12.67 20.18 -1.81
N GLU A 211 11.52 19.52 -1.63
CA GLU A 211 10.95 19.28 -0.30
C GLU A 211 11.82 18.28 0.51
N LEU A 212 12.32 17.24 -0.14
CA LEU A 212 13.28 16.33 0.50
C LEU A 212 14.55 17.08 0.89
N GLY A 213 15.11 17.91 0.01
CA GLY A 213 16.30 18.72 0.27
C GLY A 213 16.14 19.67 1.45
N ARG A 214 14.96 20.33 1.57
CA ARG A 214 14.62 21.17 2.74
C ARG A 214 14.66 20.35 4.04
N MET A 215 14.05 19.18 4.05
CA MET A 215 14.06 18.27 5.20
C MET A 215 15.49 17.76 5.53
N GLU A 216 16.31 17.46 4.51
CA GLU A 216 17.68 16.97 4.67
C GLU A 216 18.65 18.05 5.17
N ALA A 217 18.39 19.33 4.88
CA ALA A 217 19.17 20.45 5.40
C ALA A 217 18.98 20.65 6.92
N GLU A 218 17.82 20.27 7.44
CA GLU A 218 17.44 20.42 8.85
C GLU A 218 17.68 19.14 9.68
N LYS A 219 18.84 18.50 9.53
CA LYS A 219 19.15 17.21 10.20
C LYS A 219 18.95 17.21 11.71
N HIS A 220 19.24 18.34 12.34
CA HIS A 220 19.05 18.54 13.78
C HIS A 220 17.57 18.45 14.23
N LEU A 221 16.62 18.52 13.30
CA LEU A 221 15.17 18.41 13.54
C LEU A 221 14.59 17.03 13.18
N TRP A 222 15.42 16.05 12.78
CA TRP A 222 14.96 14.72 12.32
C TRP A 222 14.18 13.88 13.34
N GLY A 223 14.07 14.33 14.59
CA GLY A 223 13.13 13.78 15.56
C GLY A 223 11.67 14.13 15.24
N LYS A 224 10.89 14.50 16.27
CA LYS A 224 9.45 14.79 16.11
C LYS A 224 9.15 15.99 15.19
N GLN A 225 10.09 16.93 15.06
CA GLN A 225 9.90 18.17 14.31
C GLN A 225 9.91 17.94 12.79
N ALA A 226 10.69 16.97 12.29
CA ALA A 226 10.76 16.64 10.87
C ALA A 226 9.51 15.93 10.33
N VAL A 227 8.56 15.50 11.17
CA VAL A 227 7.39 14.72 10.73
C VAL A 227 6.61 15.46 9.65
N LEU A 228 6.36 16.76 9.82
CA LEU A 228 5.59 17.53 8.84
C LEU A 228 6.35 17.66 7.50
N ALA A 229 7.62 18.05 7.54
CA ALA A 229 8.46 18.17 6.35
C ALA A 229 8.59 16.83 5.60
N ALA A 230 8.85 15.75 6.34
CA ALA A 230 8.96 14.42 5.78
C ALA A 230 7.65 13.95 5.13
N ARG A 231 6.49 14.18 5.77
CA ARG A 231 5.19 13.85 5.19
C ARG A 231 4.91 14.64 3.91
N ARG A 232 5.28 15.92 3.85
CA ARG A 232 5.17 16.71 2.60
C ARG A 232 6.05 16.13 1.49
N ALA A 233 7.30 15.76 1.80
CA ALA A 233 8.19 15.14 0.84
C ALA A 233 7.62 13.80 0.29
N VAL A 234 7.05 12.97 1.17
CA VAL A 234 6.37 11.73 0.75
C VAL A 234 5.22 12.02 -0.21
N LEU A 235 4.36 12.99 0.11
CA LEU A 235 3.21 13.33 -0.73
C LEU A 235 3.65 13.83 -2.12
N GLN A 236 4.62 14.74 -2.17
CA GLN A 236 5.14 15.25 -3.44
C GLN A 236 5.79 14.16 -4.30
N ALA A 237 6.52 13.23 -3.68
CA ALA A 237 7.10 12.11 -4.38
C ALA A 237 6.03 11.15 -4.94
N GLU A 238 4.96 10.90 -4.18
CA GLU A 238 3.84 10.08 -4.67
C GLU A 238 3.08 10.79 -5.81
N ASP A 239 2.88 12.10 -5.73
CA ASP A 239 2.28 12.90 -6.81
C ASP A 239 3.12 12.79 -8.10
N ALA A 240 4.45 12.91 -7.98
CA ALA A 240 5.37 12.72 -9.11
C ALA A 240 5.26 11.31 -9.72
N ARG A 241 5.19 10.28 -8.88
CA ARG A 241 5.02 8.88 -9.31
C ARG A 241 3.70 8.66 -10.06
N ILE A 242 2.61 9.25 -9.56
CA ILE A 242 1.27 9.16 -10.17
C ILE A 242 1.25 9.91 -11.51
N ALA A 243 1.76 11.13 -11.56
CA ALA A 243 1.85 11.92 -12.78
C ALA A 243 2.66 11.20 -13.86
N ALA A 244 3.81 10.61 -13.48
CA ALA A 244 4.64 9.82 -14.38
C ALA A 244 3.89 8.61 -14.95
N GLY A 245 3.14 7.89 -14.10
CA GLY A 245 2.30 6.78 -14.54
C GLY A 245 1.24 7.20 -15.56
N ARG A 246 0.52 8.29 -15.29
CA ARG A 246 -0.50 8.84 -16.21
C ARG A 246 0.11 9.25 -17.55
N GLN A 247 1.28 9.88 -17.54
CA GLN A 247 1.95 10.30 -18.76
C GLN A 247 2.42 9.10 -19.60
N LYS A 248 2.96 8.05 -18.96
CA LYS A 248 3.31 6.80 -19.66
C LYS A 248 2.10 6.17 -20.32
N GLU A 249 0.98 6.09 -19.61
CA GLU A 249 -0.28 5.54 -20.13
C GLU A 249 -0.80 6.36 -21.33
N ALA A 250 -0.79 7.69 -21.23
CA ALA A 250 -1.18 8.56 -22.33
C ALA A 250 -0.31 8.37 -23.59
N LEU A 251 1.00 8.18 -23.42
CA LEU A 251 1.93 7.91 -24.52
C LEU A 251 1.70 6.53 -25.15
N LEU A 252 1.37 5.52 -24.36
CA LEU A 252 1.02 4.19 -24.89
C LEU A 252 -0.26 4.26 -25.74
N LEU A 253 -1.30 4.91 -25.23
CA LEU A 253 -2.56 5.09 -25.96
C LEU A 253 -2.38 5.91 -27.26
N ALA A 254 -1.49 6.91 -27.25
CA ALA A 254 -1.18 7.67 -28.46
C ALA A 254 -0.50 6.79 -29.52
N ARG A 255 0.47 5.97 -29.12
CA ARG A 255 1.15 5.02 -30.03
C ARG A 255 0.18 3.99 -30.60
N GLU A 256 -0.72 3.45 -29.78
CA GLU A 256 -1.72 2.49 -30.24
C GLU A 256 -2.62 3.08 -31.33
N ARG A 257 -3.03 4.34 -31.18
CA ARG A 257 -3.82 5.07 -32.19
C ARG A 257 -3.05 5.28 -33.48
N GLU A 258 -1.79 5.70 -33.39
CA GLU A 258 -0.91 5.87 -34.55
C GLU A 258 -0.67 4.56 -35.31
N THR A 259 -0.63 3.42 -34.61
CA THR A 259 -0.46 2.10 -35.25
C THR A 259 -1.76 1.49 -35.80
N ALA A 260 -2.91 2.06 -35.46
CA ALA A 260 -4.22 1.58 -35.89
C ALA A 260 -4.74 2.33 -37.14
N GLU A 261 -4.09 3.43 -37.53
CA GLU A 261 -4.32 4.20 -38.77
C GLU A 261 -3.41 3.71 -39.91
#